data_AF-A0A3A8HF92-F1
#
_entry.id   AF-A0A3A8HF92-F1
#
_cell.length_a   1.000
_cell.length_b   1.000
_cell.length_c   1.000
_cell.angle_alpha   90.00
_cell.angle_beta   90.00
_cell.angle_gamma   90.00
#
_symmetry.space_group_name_H-M   'P 1'
#
loop_
_entity.id
_entity.type
_entity.pdbx_description
1 polymer ?
#
loop_
_entity_poly.entity_id
_entity_poly.type
_entity_poly.pdbx_seq_one_letter_code
_entity_poly.pdbx_strand_id
1 'polypeptide(L)'
;MFDHEAYLEAELLNAPRQLSNHLFHYTNAEAAIFGILRSGTLRLSPFESTNDLWESRPLYPSLTLHADDRRLDAGMEVWNELDRSIRIHAKVACLTQDWELPRSVLNPDALRGWNHLSIWAHYGARHSGVCLQFDRNRLIEAFTTALVPGALLRFHGPVVYRSASVGAGLDGVNVGQIREFGLDAVAINYAETHHDQIFFRKHADWSNESEYRLVLIDQSVLPIEFSIREALTGVFLGDAFPSSRLPALSATLKAYPSVKVFHLRYHNRHLGCFPSIAPGTTDAAVTNSLLASHNRSGTLDERRTALKDSVRTASQQRERAAALCSTHLDTLKKAVEKAGASVLSWPKVEVEVHKNTAAIPDNQRSRAPGVPGEQIYFESGYMCVIENVPKHTHTLVAAIAMQVLNGDHIRIHGVVKTEHWKPNGNEHVEQWRETYEVPLTETATALGSIITKIHDTLKASRSDFDKKRGLQSKTST
;
A
#
# COMPACT_ATOMS: atom_id res chain seq x y z
N MET A 1 -6.13 -19.55 16.67
CA MET A 1 -5.36 -18.29 16.71
C MET A 1 -5.42 -17.76 15.29
N PHE A 2 -5.98 -16.57 15.07
CA PHE A 2 -6.06 -16.00 13.73
C PHE A 2 -4.63 -15.63 13.29
N ASP A 3 -4.20 -16.12 12.13
CA ASP A 3 -2.92 -15.71 11.56
C ASP A 3 -3.09 -14.29 10.99
N HIS A 4 -2.68 -13.31 11.79
CA HIS A 4 -2.80 -11.90 11.43
C HIS A 4 -1.96 -11.56 10.20
N GLU A 5 -0.78 -12.15 10.04
CA GLU A 5 0.08 -11.88 8.88
C GLU A 5 -0.57 -12.43 7.59
N ALA A 6 -1.15 -13.64 7.65
CA ALA A 6 -1.91 -14.19 6.51
C ALA A 6 -3.14 -13.35 6.14
N TYR A 7 -3.83 -12.77 7.13
CA TYR A 7 -4.93 -11.84 6.87
C TYR A 7 -4.45 -10.58 6.13
N LEU A 8 -3.32 -9.99 6.55
CA LEU A 8 -2.76 -8.80 5.89
C LEU A 8 -2.32 -9.09 4.45
N GLU A 9 -1.68 -10.24 4.22
CA GLU A 9 -1.31 -10.67 2.87
C GLU A 9 -2.56 -10.86 2.00
N ALA A 10 -3.60 -11.51 2.53
CA ALA A 10 -4.86 -11.67 1.80
C ALA A 10 -5.56 -10.33 1.53
N GLU A 11 -5.55 -9.40 2.48
CA GLU A 11 -6.09 -8.04 2.30
C GLU A 11 -5.36 -7.32 1.15
N LEU A 12 -4.02 -7.35 1.16
CA LEU A 12 -3.19 -6.73 0.12
C LEU A 12 -3.39 -7.38 -1.26
N LEU A 13 -3.43 -8.71 -1.33
CA LEU A 13 -3.62 -9.45 -2.58
C LEU A 13 -4.97 -9.14 -3.22
N ASN A 14 -6.02 -9.03 -2.41
CA ASN A 14 -7.39 -8.80 -2.87
C ASN A 14 -7.77 -7.31 -2.98
N ALA A 15 -6.94 -6.39 -2.49
CA ALA A 15 -7.20 -4.97 -2.57
C ALA A 15 -7.28 -4.51 -4.04
N PRO A 16 -8.27 -3.66 -4.39
CA PRO A 16 -8.33 -3.08 -5.73
C PRO A 16 -7.11 -2.18 -5.94
N ARG A 17 -6.46 -2.32 -7.10
CA ARG A 17 -5.24 -1.59 -7.44
C ARG A 17 -5.55 -0.59 -8.53
N GLN A 18 -5.13 0.65 -8.33
CA GLN A 18 -5.23 1.69 -9.34
C GLN A 18 -3.85 2.02 -9.87
N LEU A 19 -3.63 1.87 -11.18
CA LEU A 19 -2.39 2.30 -11.81
C LEU A 19 -2.33 3.83 -11.76
N SER A 20 -1.24 4.38 -11.23
CA SER A 20 -1.03 5.83 -11.19
C SER A 20 -0.39 6.34 -12.48
N ASN A 21 -0.32 7.66 -12.64
CA ASN A 21 0.39 8.31 -13.75
C ASN A 21 1.89 8.48 -13.49
N HIS A 22 2.49 7.68 -12.61
CA HIS A 22 3.89 7.81 -12.24
C HIS A 22 4.74 6.60 -12.68
N LEU A 23 5.98 6.91 -13.08
CA LEU A 23 7.03 5.92 -13.36
C LEU A 23 8.26 6.24 -12.54
N PHE A 24 8.97 5.21 -12.12
CA PHE A 24 10.08 5.33 -11.18
C PHE A 24 11.38 4.76 -11.77
N HIS A 25 12.50 5.45 -11.58
CA HIS A 25 13.82 4.98 -12.02
C HIS A 25 14.77 4.92 -10.83
N TYR A 26 15.32 3.74 -10.58
CA TYR A 26 16.24 3.49 -9.49
C TYR A 26 17.68 3.54 -9.97
N THR A 27 18.53 4.24 -9.22
CA THR A 27 19.96 4.31 -9.52
C THR A 27 20.79 4.64 -8.27
N ASN A 28 22.11 4.59 -8.40
CA ASN A 28 23.01 5.02 -7.34
C ASN A 28 23.07 6.56 -7.24
N ALA A 29 23.48 7.08 -6.08
CA ALA A 29 23.48 8.52 -5.82
C ALA A 29 24.37 9.32 -6.79
N GLU A 30 25.53 8.80 -7.20
CA GLU A 30 26.43 9.52 -8.11
C GLU A 30 25.84 9.63 -9.51
N ALA A 31 25.27 8.54 -10.04
CA ALA A 31 24.61 8.53 -11.34
C ALA A 31 23.39 9.44 -11.37
N ALA A 32 22.59 9.47 -10.29
CA ALA A 32 21.47 10.40 -10.17
C ALA A 32 21.95 11.86 -10.17
N ILE A 33 22.87 12.22 -9.28
CA ILE A 33 23.28 13.62 -9.07
C ILE A 33 24.10 14.13 -10.25
N PHE A 34 25.18 13.42 -10.62
CA PHE A 34 26.16 13.93 -11.57
C PHE A 34 25.87 13.53 -13.02
N GLY A 35 25.06 12.49 -13.23
CA GLY A 35 24.53 12.10 -14.53
C GLY A 35 23.17 12.75 -14.77
N ILE A 36 22.12 12.03 -14.37
CA ILE A 36 20.73 12.27 -14.78
C ILE A 36 20.22 13.66 -14.42
N LEU A 37 20.34 14.06 -13.14
CA LEU A 37 19.80 15.35 -12.67
C LEU A 37 20.62 16.52 -13.22
N ARG A 38 21.95 16.39 -13.29
CA ARG A 38 22.84 17.44 -13.81
C ARG A 38 22.62 17.67 -15.31
N SER A 39 22.56 16.63 -16.12
CA SER A 39 22.29 16.75 -17.56
C SER A 39 20.82 17.10 -17.83
N GLY A 40 19.91 16.62 -16.98
CA GLY A 40 18.48 16.65 -17.22
C GLY A 40 18.06 15.71 -18.35
N THR A 41 18.80 14.62 -18.51
CA THR A 41 18.56 13.59 -19.51
C THR A 41 18.46 12.21 -18.88
N LEU A 42 17.64 11.34 -19.48
CA LEU A 42 17.61 9.92 -19.18
C LEU A 42 18.25 9.14 -20.32
N ARG A 43 19.15 8.22 -19.96
CA ARG A 43 19.87 7.39 -20.90
C ARG A 43 19.08 6.11 -21.22
N LEU A 44 18.83 5.87 -22.49
CA LEU A 44 18.47 4.55 -23.01
C LEU A 44 19.77 3.78 -23.27
N SER A 45 19.91 2.62 -22.63
CA SER A 45 21.09 1.76 -22.79
C SER A 45 20.79 0.63 -23.77
N PRO A 46 21.80 0.06 -24.45
CA PRO A 46 21.61 -1.08 -25.34
C PRO A 46 20.78 -2.18 -24.69
N PHE A 47 19.78 -2.70 -25.40
CA PHE A 47 18.85 -3.70 -24.86
C PHE A 47 19.58 -4.97 -24.43
N GLU A 48 20.67 -5.33 -25.11
CA GLU A 48 21.52 -6.45 -24.74
C GLU A 48 22.21 -6.34 -23.36
N SER A 49 22.21 -5.15 -22.75
CA SER A 49 22.80 -4.90 -21.44
C SER A 49 21.85 -5.14 -20.26
N THR A 50 20.62 -5.59 -20.50
CA THR A 50 19.69 -5.94 -19.42
C THR A 50 20.14 -7.22 -18.69
N ASN A 51 19.63 -7.42 -17.47
CA ASN A 51 20.06 -8.55 -16.64
C ASN A 51 19.32 -9.87 -16.95
N ASP A 52 18.18 -9.82 -17.62
CA ASP A 52 17.43 -11.04 -17.94
C ASP A 52 18.08 -11.78 -19.12
N LEU A 53 18.26 -13.09 -18.97
CA LEU A 53 18.81 -13.95 -20.01
C LEU A 53 17.89 -14.08 -21.21
N TRP A 54 16.57 -13.88 -21.04
CA TRP A 54 15.64 -13.84 -22.18
C TRP A 54 15.87 -12.64 -23.10
N GLU A 55 16.52 -11.59 -22.60
CA GLU A 55 16.67 -10.30 -23.28
C GLU A 55 18.11 -10.04 -23.69
N SER A 56 19.06 -10.39 -22.82
CA SER A 56 20.50 -10.17 -23.03
C SER A 56 21.16 -11.19 -23.94
N ARG A 57 20.49 -12.31 -24.23
CA ARG A 57 20.99 -13.35 -25.13
C ARG A 57 20.46 -13.18 -26.56
N PRO A 58 21.22 -13.63 -27.57
CA PRO A 58 20.80 -13.50 -28.96
C PRO A 58 19.42 -14.10 -29.23
N LEU A 59 18.64 -13.40 -30.04
CA LEU A 59 17.36 -13.84 -30.53
C LEU A 59 17.52 -14.45 -31.93
N TYR A 60 17.12 -15.71 -32.09
CA TYR A 60 17.18 -16.40 -33.37
C TYR A 60 15.78 -16.79 -33.85
N PRO A 61 15.10 -15.92 -34.62
CA PRO A 61 13.84 -16.28 -35.25
C PRO A 61 14.01 -17.50 -36.16
N SER A 62 12.95 -18.31 -36.25
CA SER A 62 12.88 -19.35 -37.28
C SER A 62 12.91 -18.70 -38.66
N LEU A 63 13.52 -19.35 -39.65
CA LEU A 63 13.49 -18.91 -41.04
C LEU A 63 12.40 -19.69 -41.80
N THR A 64 11.54 -18.99 -42.53
CA THR A 64 10.52 -19.59 -43.39
C THR A 64 10.92 -19.48 -44.86
N LEU A 65 10.65 -20.52 -45.65
CA LEU A 65 10.97 -20.58 -47.08
C LEU A 65 9.71 -20.95 -47.87
N HIS A 66 9.48 -20.27 -48.99
CA HIS A 66 8.52 -20.70 -50.00
C HIS A 66 9.11 -21.84 -50.84
N ALA A 67 8.27 -22.63 -51.51
CA ALA A 67 8.71 -23.75 -52.35
C ALA A 67 9.63 -23.32 -53.52
N ASP A 68 9.43 -22.09 -54.01
CA ASP A 68 10.19 -21.50 -55.10
C ASP A 68 11.46 -20.76 -54.63
N ASP A 69 11.64 -20.61 -53.31
CA ASP A 69 12.82 -19.95 -52.76
C ASP A 69 14.03 -20.90 -52.84
N ARG A 70 15.12 -20.41 -53.45
CA ARG A 70 16.42 -21.06 -53.28
C ARG A 70 16.80 -21.01 -51.81
N ARG A 71 17.29 -22.13 -51.25
CA ARG A 71 17.88 -22.13 -49.90
C ARG A 71 18.94 -21.02 -49.81
N LEU A 72 18.83 -20.20 -48.77
CA LEU A 72 19.98 -19.39 -48.37
C LEU A 72 21.02 -20.36 -47.83
N ASP A 73 22.26 -20.26 -48.33
CA ASP A 73 23.40 -20.94 -47.73
C ASP A 73 23.81 -20.14 -46.48
N ALA A 74 22.91 -20.10 -45.51
CA ALA A 74 23.00 -19.27 -44.33
C ALA A 74 23.72 -20.04 -43.23
N GLY A 75 25.00 -19.72 -43.02
CA GLY A 75 25.62 -19.95 -41.72
C GLY A 75 24.98 -19.09 -40.62
N MET A 76 25.58 -19.07 -39.44
CA MET A 76 25.12 -18.24 -38.31
C MET A 76 25.08 -16.72 -38.61
N GLU A 77 25.67 -16.26 -39.70
CA GLU A 77 25.76 -14.85 -40.10
C GLU A 77 24.41 -14.17 -40.26
N VAL A 78 23.42 -14.85 -40.88
CA VAL A 78 22.07 -14.28 -41.06
C VAL A 78 21.41 -14.02 -39.71
N TRP A 79 21.51 -14.98 -38.78
CA TRP A 79 20.95 -14.83 -37.44
C TRP A 79 21.67 -13.77 -36.61
N ASN A 80 23.00 -13.70 -36.72
CA ASN A 80 23.79 -12.66 -36.05
C ASN A 80 23.40 -11.26 -36.52
N GLU A 81 23.15 -11.09 -37.83
CA GLU A 81 22.75 -9.78 -38.37
C GLU A 81 21.29 -9.44 -38.05
N LEU A 82 20.39 -10.43 -38.00
CA LEU A 82 19.02 -10.26 -37.49
C LEU A 82 19.04 -9.81 -36.02
N ASP A 83 19.79 -10.51 -35.17
CA ASP A 83 19.96 -10.16 -33.76
C ASP A 83 20.57 -8.76 -33.60
N ARG A 84 21.58 -8.44 -34.42
CA ARG A 84 22.19 -7.12 -34.42
C ARG A 84 21.18 -6.02 -34.73
N SER A 85 20.42 -6.20 -35.80
CA SER A 85 19.44 -5.23 -36.28
C SER A 85 18.25 -5.03 -35.33
N ILE A 86 17.88 -6.07 -34.58
CA ILE A 86 16.74 -6.06 -33.66
C ILE A 86 17.17 -5.66 -32.24
N ARG A 87 18.13 -6.39 -31.66
CA ARG A 87 18.44 -6.37 -30.23
C ARG A 87 19.61 -5.44 -29.92
N ILE A 88 20.72 -5.54 -30.67
CA ILE A 88 21.92 -4.72 -30.42
C ILE A 88 21.65 -3.24 -30.79
N HIS A 89 20.88 -3.01 -31.85
CA HIS A 89 20.44 -1.70 -32.29
C HIS A 89 19.21 -1.16 -31.52
N ALA A 90 18.64 -1.93 -30.59
CA ALA A 90 17.63 -1.43 -29.66
C ALA A 90 18.27 -0.85 -28.40
N LYS A 91 17.67 0.21 -27.87
CA LYS A 91 18.00 0.80 -26.57
C LYS A 91 16.75 0.93 -25.72
N VAL A 92 16.92 0.70 -24.43
CA VAL A 92 15.82 0.71 -23.48
C VAL A 92 16.10 1.62 -22.28
N ALA A 93 15.04 2.26 -21.79
CA ALA A 93 14.98 2.76 -20.43
C ALA A 93 13.97 1.92 -19.65
N CYS A 94 14.44 1.33 -18.55
CA CYS A 94 13.66 0.49 -17.65
C CYS A 94 13.16 1.33 -16.46
N LEU A 95 11.85 1.34 -16.26
CA LEU A 95 11.15 2.11 -15.23
C LEU A 95 10.25 1.18 -14.43
N THR A 96 9.89 1.52 -13.19
CA THR A 96 8.95 0.78 -12.35
C THR A 96 7.60 1.50 -12.32
N GLN A 97 6.53 0.74 -12.51
CA GLN A 97 5.16 1.24 -12.39
C GLN A 97 4.76 1.50 -10.95
N ASP A 98 3.74 2.34 -10.75
CA ASP A 98 3.23 2.72 -9.44
C ASP A 98 1.75 2.35 -9.31
N TRP A 99 1.43 1.65 -8.22
CA TRP A 99 0.07 1.21 -7.93
C TRP A 99 -0.40 1.82 -6.63
N GLU A 100 -1.54 2.50 -6.68
CA GLU A 100 -2.22 3.05 -5.53
C GLU A 100 -3.22 2.03 -4.97
N LEU A 101 -3.26 1.94 -3.64
CA LEU A 101 -4.21 1.13 -2.89
C LEU A 101 -5.15 2.02 -2.08
N PRO A 102 -6.37 1.55 -1.75
CA PRO A 102 -7.27 2.27 -0.86
C PRO A 102 -6.64 2.52 0.50
N ARG A 103 -6.92 3.69 1.10
CA ARG A 103 -6.47 4.04 2.46
C ARG A 103 -7.00 3.11 3.56
N SER A 104 -8.01 2.30 3.25
CA SER A 104 -8.56 1.29 4.15
C SER A 104 -7.66 0.06 4.31
N VAL A 105 -6.75 -0.19 3.37
CA VAL A 105 -5.74 -1.26 3.48
C VAL A 105 -4.72 -0.87 4.54
N LEU A 106 -4.27 -1.80 5.38
CA LEU A 106 -3.35 -1.49 6.48
C LEU A 106 -2.04 -0.86 5.99
N ASN A 107 -1.52 -1.32 4.85
CA ASN A 107 -0.34 -0.78 4.20
C ASN A 107 -0.69 -0.28 2.79
N PRO A 108 -1.23 0.94 2.66
CA PRO A 108 -1.67 1.47 1.36
C PRO A 108 -0.48 1.81 0.44
N ASP A 109 0.73 1.88 0.98
CA ASP A 109 1.93 2.20 0.22
C ASP A 109 2.70 0.96 -0.29
N ALA A 110 2.22 -0.26 -0.01
CA ALA A 110 2.93 -1.51 -0.29
C ALA A 110 3.33 -1.71 -1.76
N LEU A 111 2.54 -1.18 -2.70
CA LEU A 111 2.76 -1.31 -4.15
C LEU A 111 3.15 0.00 -4.84
N ARG A 112 3.57 1.00 -4.05
CA ARG A 112 4.07 2.25 -4.62
C ARG A 112 5.38 2.01 -5.35
N GLY A 113 5.58 2.70 -6.46
CA GLY A 113 6.76 2.55 -7.32
C GLY A 113 8.08 2.94 -6.65
N TRP A 114 8.06 3.66 -5.52
CA TRP A 114 9.23 3.90 -4.67
C TRP A 114 9.43 2.85 -3.56
N ASN A 115 8.45 1.98 -3.30
CA ASN A 115 8.42 1.02 -2.19
C ASN A 115 8.78 -0.43 -2.59
N HIS A 116 9.47 -0.62 -3.72
CA HIS A 116 9.95 -1.94 -4.13
C HIS A 116 11.31 -2.25 -3.46
N LEU A 117 11.29 -3.01 -2.36
CA LEU A 117 12.48 -3.31 -1.55
C LEU A 117 13.60 -4.02 -2.35
N SER A 118 13.25 -4.97 -3.21
CA SER A 118 14.24 -5.69 -4.02
C SER A 118 14.90 -4.76 -5.05
N ILE A 119 14.16 -3.82 -5.64
CA ILE A 119 14.69 -2.87 -6.63
C ILE A 119 15.67 -1.89 -5.95
N TRP A 120 15.38 -1.46 -4.72
CA TRP A 120 16.35 -0.70 -3.91
C TRP A 120 17.65 -1.48 -3.66
N ALA A 121 17.57 -2.79 -3.46
CA ALA A 121 18.75 -3.64 -3.27
C ALA A 121 19.57 -3.78 -4.55
N HIS A 122 18.92 -4.06 -5.69
CA HIS A 122 19.57 -4.31 -6.97
C HIS A 122 20.06 -3.03 -7.66
N TYR A 123 19.18 -2.03 -7.79
CA TYR A 123 19.41 -0.84 -8.62
C TYR A 123 19.57 0.44 -7.78
N GLY A 124 18.94 0.51 -6.61
CA GLY A 124 19.07 1.62 -5.65
C GLY A 124 20.33 1.57 -4.77
N ALA A 125 21.40 0.93 -5.26
CA ALA A 125 22.70 0.81 -4.58
C ALA A 125 22.59 0.33 -3.11
N ARG A 126 21.90 -0.79 -2.87
CA ARG A 126 21.68 -1.34 -1.52
C ARG A 126 21.04 -0.31 -0.57
N HIS A 127 19.96 0.32 -1.03
CA HIS A 127 19.19 1.34 -0.28
C HIS A 127 19.93 2.67 -0.02
N SER A 128 21.12 2.89 -0.59
CA SER A 128 21.87 4.15 -0.45
C SER A 128 21.71 5.11 -1.63
N GLY A 129 21.04 4.67 -2.69
CA GLY A 129 20.85 5.41 -3.92
C GLY A 129 19.64 6.34 -3.93
N VAL A 130 19.16 6.62 -5.13
CA VAL A 130 18.04 7.52 -5.42
C VAL A 130 17.02 6.80 -6.30
N CYS A 131 15.75 7.09 -6.08
CA CYS A 131 14.67 6.74 -6.97
C CYS A 131 14.02 8.02 -7.52
N LEU A 132 14.00 8.16 -8.84
CA LEU A 132 13.47 9.33 -9.56
C LEU A 132 12.04 9.03 -10.01
N GLN A 133 11.11 9.93 -9.71
CA GLN A 133 9.72 9.83 -10.11
C GLN A 133 9.43 10.76 -11.27
N PHE A 134 8.76 10.22 -12.28
CA PHE A 134 8.33 10.92 -13.47
C PHE A 134 6.81 10.94 -13.59
N ASP A 135 6.26 12.00 -14.18
CA ASP A 135 4.95 11.95 -14.82
C ASP A 135 5.07 11.11 -16.10
N ARG A 136 4.29 10.03 -16.16
CA ARG A 136 4.34 9.04 -17.24
C ARG A 136 4.03 9.66 -18.59
N ASN A 137 3.00 10.49 -18.68
CA ASN A 137 2.55 11.07 -19.95
C ASN A 137 3.58 12.07 -20.48
N ARG A 138 4.09 12.96 -19.62
CA ARG A 138 5.14 13.92 -20.00
C ARG A 138 6.45 13.22 -20.38
N LEU A 139 6.78 12.11 -19.73
CA LEU A 139 7.95 11.31 -20.09
C LEU A 139 7.81 10.65 -21.46
N ILE A 140 6.64 10.06 -21.73
CA ILE A 140 6.33 9.43 -23.03
C ILE A 140 6.32 10.48 -24.14
N GLU A 141 5.71 11.63 -23.91
CA GLU A 141 5.73 12.75 -24.86
C GLU A 141 7.17 13.17 -25.17
N ALA A 142 7.98 13.45 -24.13
CA ALA A 142 9.38 13.81 -24.31
C ALA A 142 10.19 12.74 -25.06
N PHE A 143 9.93 11.46 -24.81
CA PHE A 143 10.57 10.35 -25.52
C PHE A 143 10.15 10.25 -27.00
N THR A 144 8.86 10.36 -27.28
CA THR A 144 8.30 10.21 -28.62
C THR A 144 8.65 11.39 -29.53
N THR A 145 8.74 12.60 -28.99
CA THR A 145 9.09 13.81 -29.74
C THR A 145 10.58 14.12 -29.77
N ALA A 146 11.42 13.35 -29.08
CA ALA A 146 12.86 13.57 -29.06
C ALA A 146 13.46 13.45 -30.47
N LEU A 147 14.19 14.48 -30.90
CA LEU A 147 14.93 14.43 -32.17
C LEU A 147 16.19 13.58 -31.99
N VAL A 148 16.12 12.34 -32.49
CA VAL A 148 17.23 11.39 -32.46
C VAL A 148 17.61 11.04 -33.90
N PRO A 149 18.84 11.34 -34.34
CA PRO A 149 19.33 10.94 -35.65
C PRO A 149 19.28 9.41 -35.83
N GLY A 150 18.72 8.95 -36.94
CA GLY A 150 18.66 7.53 -37.27
C GLY A 150 17.63 6.71 -36.49
N ALA A 151 16.77 7.36 -35.68
CA ALA A 151 15.64 6.67 -35.05
C ALA A 151 14.68 6.11 -36.10
N LEU A 152 14.47 4.79 -36.06
CA LEU A 152 13.58 4.07 -36.96
C LEU A 152 12.24 3.77 -36.27
N LEU A 153 12.28 3.22 -35.06
CA LEU A 153 11.10 2.76 -34.33
C LEU A 153 11.15 3.20 -32.88
N ARG A 154 9.96 3.50 -32.32
CA ARG A 154 9.77 3.83 -30.91
C ARG A 154 8.59 3.06 -30.35
N PHE A 155 8.81 2.38 -29.23
CA PHE A 155 7.77 1.69 -28.49
C PHE A 155 7.80 2.09 -27.02
N HIS A 156 6.66 1.97 -26.35
CA HIS A 156 6.61 2.07 -24.90
C HIS A 156 5.46 1.24 -24.34
N GLY A 157 5.63 0.71 -23.14
CA GLY A 157 4.61 -0.16 -22.57
C GLY A 157 5.05 -0.90 -21.31
N PRO A 158 4.08 -1.48 -20.58
CA PRO A 158 4.36 -2.35 -19.46
C PRO A 158 4.97 -3.68 -19.92
N VAL A 159 5.87 -4.24 -19.13
CA VAL A 159 6.47 -5.55 -19.35
C VAL A 159 5.56 -6.65 -18.83
N VAL A 160 5.42 -7.70 -19.63
CA VAL A 160 4.60 -8.88 -19.36
C VAL A 160 5.49 -10.04 -18.94
N TYR A 161 5.32 -10.49 -17.70
CA TYR A 161 6.13 -11.54 -17.10
C TYR A 161 5.57 -12.94 -17.43
N ARG A 162 6.45 -13.87 -17.81
CA ARG A 162 6.09 -15.26 -18.15
C ARG A 162 7.16 -16.23 -17.65
N SER A 163 6.76 -17.44 -17.28
CA SER A 163 7.68 -18.52 -16.88
C SER A 163 8.09 -19.42 -18.05
N ALA A 164 7.40 -19.32 -19.19
CA ALA A 164 7.73 -20.04 -20.42
C ALA A 164 7.47 -19.15 -21.63
N SER A 165 8.35 -19.24 -22.64
CA SER A 165 8.24 -18.55 -23.92
C SER A 165 8.78 -19.45 -25.03
N VAL A 166 8.15 -19.39 -26.21
CA VAL A 166 8.56 -20.15 -27.40
C VAL A 166 9.53 -19.34 -28.29
N GLY A 167 10.00 -18.18 -27.80
CA GLY A 167 10.82 -17.23 -28.56
C GLY A 167 10.02 -16.02 -29.05
N ALA A 168 10.62 -15.21 -29.94
CA ALA A 168 9.92 -14.13 -30.61
C ALA A 168 9.03 -14.71 -31.73
N GLY A 169 7.72 -14.54 -31.61
CA GLY A 169 6.74 -14.88 -32.64
C GLY A 169 6.57 -16.39 -32.94
N LEU A 170 5.39 -16.74 -33.46
CA LEU A 170 5.17 -18.03 -34.15
C LEU A 170 5.56 -17.92 -35.63
N ASP A 171 5.50 -16.71 -36.18
CA ASP A 171 5.83 -16.42 -37.56
C ASP A 171 7.34 -16.14 -37.67
N GLY A 172 8.04 -17.00 -38.40
CA GLY A 172 9.47 -16.83 -38.66
C GLY A 172 9.77 -15.75 -39.70
N VAL A 173 11.04 -15.39 -39.84
CA VAL A 173 11.51 -14.45 -40.86
C VAL A 173 11.50 -15.11 -42.23
N ASN A 174 10.84 -14.49 -43.22
CA ASN A 174 10.73 -15.04 -44.57
C ASN A 174 12.01 -14.78 -45.39
N VAL A 175 12.59 -15.86 -45.94
CA VAL A 175 13.82 -15.82 -46.73
C VAL A 175 13.64 -15.09 -48.06
N GLY A 176 12.51 -15.27 -48.73
CA GLY A 176 12.17 -14.53 -49.94
C GLY A 176 12.16 -13.02 -49.69
N GLN A 177 11.58 -12.58 -48.56
CA GLN A 177 11.61 -11.17 -48.15
C GLN A 177 13.04 -10.65 -47.91
N ILE A 178 13.92 -11.45 -47.28
CA ILE A 178 15.33 -11.05 -47.10
C ILE A 178 16.01 -10.82 -48.45
N ARG A 179 15.76 -11.69 -49.43
CA ARG A 179 16.34 -11.57 -50.77
C ARG A 179 15.83 -10.34 -51.53
N GLU A 180 14.53 -10.05 -51.40
CA GLU A 180 13.87 -8.96 -52.12
C GLU A 180 14.16 -7.59 -51.51
N PHE A 181 14.09 -7.49 -50.17
CA PHE A 181 14.09 -6.20 -49.46
C PHE A 181 15.35 -5.94 -48.63
N GLY A 182 16.24 -6.93 -48.49
CA GLY A 182 17.40 -6.84 -47.61
C GLY A 182 17.11 -7.30 -46.18
N LEU A 183 18.14 -7.79 -45.51
CA LEU A 183 18.03 -8.37 -44.16
C LEU A 183 17.68 -7.31 -43.13
N ASP A 184 18.27 -6.12 -43.21
CA ASP A 184 18.04 -5.00 -42.31
C ASP A 184 16.59 -4.53 -42.34
N ALA A 185 16.01 -4.32 -43.52
CA ALA A 185 14.61 -3.91 -43.68
C ALA A 185 13.65 -4.97 -43.09
N VAL A 186 13.92 -6.25 -43.36
CA VAL A 186 13.13 -7.37 -42.83
C VAL A 186 13.27 -7.49 -41.32
N ALA A 187 14.47 -7.29 -40.76
CA ALA A 187 14.72 -7.31 -39.32
C ALA A 187 13.95 -6.22 -38.59
N ILE A 188 13.97 -4.99 -39.13
CA ILE A 188 13.25 -3.85 -38.57
C ILE A 188 11.72 -4.08 -38.64
N ASN A 189 11.20 -4.56 -39.77
CA ASN A 189 9.79 -4.93 -39.89
C ASN A 189 9.40 -6.05 -38.91
N TYR A 190 10.28 -7.04 -38.72
CA TYR A 190 10.08 -8.12 -37.76
C TYR A 190 10.03 -7.58 -36.32
N ALA A 191 10.94 -6.67 -35.96
CA ALA A 191 10.95 -6.00 -34.66
C ALA A 191 9.67 -5.19 -34.44
N GLU A 192 9.19 -4.46 -35.44
CA GLU A 192 7.95 -3.70 -35.38
C GLU A 192 6.73 -4.62 -35.17
N THR A 193 6.66 -5.71 -35.92
CA THR A 193 5.55 -6.68 -35.85
C THR A 193 5.52 -7.42 -34.51
N HIS A 194 6.69 -7.73 -33.94
CA HIS A 194 6.83 -8.59 -32.76
C HIS A 194 7.34 -7.86 -31.51
N HIS A 195 7.28 -6.52 -31.48
CA HIS A 195 7.87 -5.69 -30.42
C HIS A 195 7.39 -6.10 -29.01
N ASP A 196 6.11 -6.45 -28.85
CA ASP A 196 5.56 -6.93 -27.59
C ASP A 196 6.30 -8.16 -27.06
N GLN A 197 6.65 -9.10 -27.93
CA GLN A 197 7.31 -10.34 -27.52
C GLN A 197 8.81 -10.17 -27.31
N ILE A 198 9.42 -9.25 -28.05
CA ILE A 198 10.87 -9.00 -28.02
C ILE A 198 11.23 -8.08 -26.86
N PHE A 199 10.54 -6.95 -26.73
CA PHE A 199 10.93 -5.88 -25.83
C PHE A 199 10.05 -5.75 -24.58
N PHE A 200 8.85 -6.32 -24.58
CA PHE A 200 7.89 -6.19 -23.46
C PHE A 200 7.57 -7.54 -22.81
N ARG A 201 8.48 -8.51 -22.89
CA ARG A 201 8.40 -9.78 -22.14
C ARG A 201 9.69 -10.06 -21.39
N LYS A 202 9.52 -10.61 -20.19
CA LYS A 202 10.61 -10.93 -19.26
C LYS A 202 10.29 -12.22 -18.50
N HIS A 203 11.32 -12.92 -18.01
CA HIS A 203 11.12 -14.09 -17.18
C HIS A 203 10.41 -13.72 -15.86
N ALA A 204 9.53 -14.60 -15.36
CA ALA A 204 8.70 -14.35 -14.18
C ALA A 204 9.46 -14.06 -12.88
N ASP A 205 10.72 -14.52 -12.79
CA ASP A 205 11.59 -14.24 -11.63
C ASP A 205 11.89 -12.74 -11.45
N TRP A 206 11.72 -11.94 -12.51
CA TRP A 206 11.90 -10.49 -12.48
C TRP A 206 10.59 -9.71 -12.26
N SER A 207 9.47 -10.39 -11.97
CA SER A 207 8.14 -9.78 -11.86
C SER A 207 8.00 -8.72 -10.76
N ASN A 208 8.87 -8.76 -9.75
CA ASN A 208 8.93 -7.78 -8.68
C ASN A 208 9.35 -6.37 -9.16
N GLU A 209 9.89 -6.23 -10.37
CA GLU A 209 10.28 -4.94 -10.95
C GLU A 209 9.08 -4.10 -11.43
N SER A 210 7.95 -4.75 -11.72
CA SER A 210 6.75 -4.14 -12.31
C SER A 210 7.09 -3.15 -13.43
N GLU A 211 7.88 -3.63 -14.39
CA GLU A 211 8.65 -2.81 -15.31
C GLU A 211 7.78 -2.16 -16.41
N TYR A 212 8.11 -0.93 -16.76
CA TYR A 212 7.64 -0.18 -17.92
C TYR A 212 8.84 0.23 -18.75
N ARG A 213 8.77 0.06 -20.07
CA ARG A 213 9.88 0.35 -20.98
C ARG A 213 9.59 1.48 -21.93
N LEU A 214 10.64 2.21 -22.24
CA LEU A 214 10.77 3.03 -23.45
C LEU A 214 11.81 2.35 -24.33
N VAL A 215 11.48 2.05 -25.58
CA VAL A 215 12.31 1.29 -26.50
C VAL A 215 12.52 2.09 -27.77
N LEU A 216 13.78 2.26 -28.16
CA LEU A 216 14.17 2.96 -29.37
C LEU A 216 15.05 2.04 -30.21
N ILE A 217 14.72 1.89 -31.49
CA ILE A 217 15.61 1.24 -32.45
C ILE A 217 16.20 2.33 -33.33
N ASP A 218 17.53 2.36 -33.37
CA ASP A 218 18.32 3.16 -34.28
C ASP A 218 19.54 2.32 -34.67
N GLN A 219 20.10 2.54 -35.85
CA GLN A 219 21.18 1.71 -36.39
C GLN A 219 22.55 1.92 -35.69
N SER A 220 22.59 2.53 -34.50
CA SER A 220 23.78 2.67 -33.66
C SER A 220 23.88 1.56 -32.61
N VAL A 221 25.07 1.34 -32.06
CA VAL A 221 25.28 0.52 -30.85
C VAL A 221 25.45 1.40 -29.60
N LEU A 222 25.47 2.72 -29.77
CA LEU A 222 25.72 3.65 -28.68
C LEU A 222 24.43 3.95 -27.91
N PRO A 223 24.53 4.23 -26.60
CA PRO A 223 23.42 4.74 -25.81
C PRO A 223 22.91 6.08 -26.33
N ILE A 224 21.65 6.38 -26.06
CA ILE A 224 21.00 7.64 -26.41
C ILE A 224 20.44 8.30 -25.16
N GLU A 225 20.41 9.62 -25.17
CA GLU A 225 19.85 10.41 -24.10
C GLU A 225 18.74 11.31 -24.62
N PHE A 226 17.68 11.47 -23.85
CA PHE A 226 16.60 12.41 -24.13
C PHE A 226 16.26 13.21 -22.87
N SER A 227 15.68 14.40 -23.05
CA SER A 227 15.41 15.28 -21.91
C SER A 227 14.26 14.76 -21.03
N ILE A 228 14.43 14.90 -19.72
CA ILE A 228 13.43 14.57 -18.69
C ILE A 228 12.96 15.78 -17.89
N ARG A 229 13.39 16.99 -18.25
CA ARG A 229 13.19 18.20 -17.42
C ARG A 229 11.74 18.45 -17.07
N GLU A 230 10.87 18.27 -18.06
CA GLU A 230 9.43 18.42 -17.88
C GLU A 230 8.80 17.19 -17.21
N ALA A 231 9.39 16.01 -17.36
CA ALA A 231 8.79 14.78 -16.83
C ALA A 231 9.08 14.55 -15.34
N LEU A 232 10.21 15.04 -14.81
CA LEU A 232 10.62 14.76 -13.43
C LEU A 232 9.71 15.49 -12.42
N THR A 233 9.12 14.73 -11.49
CA THR A 233 8.20 15.27 -10.46
C THR A 233 8.68 15.04 -9.03
N GLY A 234 9.51 14.01 -8.81
CA GLY A 234 9.96 13.64 -7.47
C GLY A 234 11.33 12.97 -7.42
N VAL A 235 11.99 13.10 -6.28
CA VAL A 235 13.27 12.46 -5.94
C VAL A 235 13.15 11.82 -4.57
N PHE A 236 13.36 10.52 -4.50
CA PHE A 236 13.28 9.72 -3.28
C PHE A 236 14.67 9.24 -2.91
N LEU A 237 15.10 9.55 -1.68
CA LEU A 237 16.38 9.14 -1.12
C LEU A 237 16.18 7.82 -0.38
N GLY A 238 17.01 6.83 -0.67
CA GLY A 238 16.97 5.55 0.03
C GLY A 238 17.24 5.70 1.53
N ASP A 239 16.85 4.70 2.31
CA ASP A 239 17.00 4.70 3.78
C ASP A 239 18.45 4.95 4.25
N ALA A 240 19.43 4.44 3.49
CA ALA A 240 20.85 4.59 3.75
C ALA A 240 21.51 5.69 2.89
N PHE A 241 20.74 6.65 2.38
CA PHE A 241 21.29 7.71 1.53
C PHE A 241 22.36 8.52 2.29
N PRO A 242 23.57 8.69 1.72
CA PRO A 242 24.67 9.33 2.42
C PRO A 242 24.43 10.84 2.61
N SER A 243 24.36 11.28 3.88
CA SER A 243 24.17 12.69 4.23
C SER A 243 25.22 13.62 3.63
N SER A 244 26.44 13.13 3.38
CA SER A 244 27.52 13.88 2.72
C SER A 244 27.19 14.28 1.27
N ARG A 245 26.20 13.62 0.62
CA ARG A 245 25.76 13.94 -0.75
C ARG A 245 24.60 14.93 -0.80
N LEU A 246 23.96 15.24 0.33
CA LEU A 246 22.85 16.21 0.38
C LEU A 246 23.22 17.59 -0.20
N PRO A 247 24.42 18.17 0.06
CA PRO A 247 24.78 19.46 -0.54
C PRO A 247 24.86 19.41 -2.07
N ALA A 248 25.44 18.35 -2.63
CA ALA A 248 25.56 18.18 -4.08
C ALA A 248 24.19 17.95 -4.75
N LEU A 249 23.34 17.14 -4.11
CA LEU A 249 21.96 16.93 -4.55
C LEU A 249 21.18 18.25 -4.54
N SER A 250 21.22 18.99 -3.42
CA SER A 250 20.55 20.28 -3.27
C SER A 250 21.01 21.29 -4.33
N ALA A 251 22.32 21.37 -4.59
CA ALA A 251 22.86 22.23 -5.64
C ALA A 251 22.32 21.87 -7.04
N THR A 252 22.22 20.58 -7.36
CA THR A 252 21.73 20.09 -8.65
C THR A 252 20.22 20.33 -8.80
N LEU A 253 19.45 20.16 -7.73
CA LEU A 253 18.00 20.33 -7.72
C LEU A 253 17.54 21.79 -7.82
N LYS A 254 18.44 22.78 -7.72
CA LYS A 254 18.11 24.19 -8.02
C LYS A 254 17.55 24.38 -9.42
N ALA A 255 17.92 23.52 -10.37
CA ALA A 255 17.37 23.53 -11.73
C ALA A 255 15.95 22.94 -11.85
N TYR A 256 15.40 22.38 -10.76
CA TYR A 256 14.11 21.69 -10.70
C TYR A 256 13.26 22.18 -9.53
N PRO A 257 12.85 23.46 -9.51
CA PRO A 257 12.20 24.07 -8.34
C PRO A 257 10.85 23.43 -7.97
N SER A 258 10.19 22.76 -8.90
CA SER A 258 8.90 22.07 -8.68
C SER A 258 9.05 20.62 -8.22
N VAL A 259 10.26 20.05 -8.25
CA VAL A 259 10.50 18.65 -7.92
C VAL A 259 10.53 18.46 -6.41
N LYS A 260 9.69 17.55 -5.92
CA LYS A 260 9.61 17.22 -4.49
C LYS A 260 10.72 16.26 -4.10
N VAL A 261 11.27 16.43 -2.91
CA VAL A 261 12.31 15.53 -2.38
C VAL A 261 11.78 14.81 -1.14
N PHE A 262 11.97 13.50 -1.11
CA PHE A 262 11.54 12.62 -0.04
C PHE A 262 12.72 11.81 0.48
N HIS A 263 12.72 11.47 1.76
CA HIS A 263 13.64 10.51 2.36
C HIS A 263 12.83 9.33 2.87
N LEU A 264 13.23 8.14 2.43
CA LEU A 264 12.63 6.90 2.91
C LEU A 264 13.25 6.51 4.25
N ARG A 265 12.45 5.95 5.16
CA ARG A 265 12.91 5.40 6.43
C ARG A 265 12.34 4.04 6.68
N TYR A 266 13.19 3.06 6.92
CA TYR A 266 12.74 1.73 7.27
C TYR A 266 12.50 1.63 8.78
N HIS A 267 11.26 1.33 9.18
CA HIS A 267 10.88 1.15 10.58
C HIS A 267 9.79 0.08 10.70
N ASN A 268 9.95 -0.86 11.64
CA ASN A 268 8.98 -1.92 11.93
C ASN A 268 8.45 -2.66 10.67
N ARG A 269 9.36 -3.08 9.78
CA ARG A 269 9.03 -3.76 8.51
C ARG A 269 8.29 -2.91 7.47
N HIS A 270 8.24 -1.59 7.66
CA HIS A 270 7.63 -0.65 6.73
C HIS A 270 8.65 0.38 6.26
N LEU A 271 8.65 0.69 4.97
CA LEU A 271 9.40 1.81 4.43
C LEU A 271 8.49 3.03 4.37
N GLY A 272 8.64 3.93 5.34
CA GLY A 272 7.90 5.19 5.36
C GLY A 272 8.51 6.22 4.43
N CYS A 273 7.68 7.02 3.78
CA CYS A 273 8.09 8.12 2.92
C CYS A 273 7.89 9.46 3.62
N PHE A 274 8.97 10.20 3.85
CA PHE A 274 8.94 11.47 4.59
C PHE A 274 9.40 12.61 3.68
N PRO A 275 8.73 13.78 3.69
CA PRO A 275 9.27 14.97 3.03
C PRO A 275 10.69 15.26 3.54
N SER A 276 11.64 15.44 2.63
CA SER A 276 13.02 15.77 3.02
C SER A 276 13.03 17.21 3.53
N ILE A 277 13.32 17.38 4.82
CA ILE A 277 13.52 18.71 5.41
C ILE A 277 14.88 19.20 4.93
N ALA A 278 14.95 20.45 4.43
CA ALA A 278 16.19 21.05 3.98
C ALA A 278 17.27 20.95 5.07
N PRO A 279 18.54 20.64 4.72
CA PRO A 279 19.62 20.52 5.70
C PRO A 279 19.82 21.88 6.40
N GLY A 280 19.42 21.97 7.67
CA GLY A 280 19.49 23.20 8.47
C GLY A 280 18.66 23.18 9.75
N THR A 281 17.65 22.32 9.86
CA THR A 281 16.83 22.15 11.08
C THR A 281 17.04 20.76 11.67
N THR A 282 18.21 20.52 12.23
CA THR A 282 18.41 19.35 13.10
C THR A 282 17.84 19.65 14.48
N ASP A 283 16.56 19.38 14.69
CA ASP A 283 16.01 19.14 16.05
C ASP A 283 16.35 17.72 16.53
N ALA A 284 17.58 17.27 16.26
CA ALA A 284 18.08 15.98 16.72
C ALA A 284 18.36 15.94 18.23
N ALA A 285 18.22 17.08 18.92
CA ALA A 285 18.47 17.21 20.35
C ALA A 285 17.24 16.98 21.25
N VAL A 286 16.01 16.95 20.72
CA VAL A 286 14.80 17.02 21.57
C VAL A 286 14.25 15.64 21.97
N THR A 287 14.54 14.56 21.25
CA THR A 287 13.82 13.28 21.44
C THR A 287 14.41 12.32 22.48
N ASN A 288 15.68 12.45 22.88
CA ASN A 288 16.27 11.50 23.82
C ASN A 288 15.92 11.74 25.31
N SER A 289 15.26 12.86 25.65
CA SER A 289 15.00 13.22 27.06
C SER A 289 13.66 12.72 27.62
N LEU A 290 12.66 12.38 26.79
CA LEU A 290 11.32 12.05 27.31
C LEU A 290 11.19 10.61 27.82
N LEU A 291 12.08 9.70 27.39
CA LEU A 291 12.05 8.28 27.75
C LEU A 291 13.09 7.88 28.81
N ALA A 292 13.98 8.79 29.19
CA ALA A 292 15.10 8.47 30.09
C ALA A 292 14.65 8.28 31.56
N SER A 293 13.49 8.80 31.96
CA SER A 293 12.96 8.65 33.31
C SER A 293 11.88 7.57 33.36
N HIS A 294 12.16 6.45 34.02
CA HIS A 294 11.13 5.47 34.38
C HIS A 294 10.68 5.66 35.83
N ASN A 295 9.36 5.59 36.07
CA ASN A 295 8.78 5.88 37.39
C ASN A 295 9.12 4.84 38.47
N ARG A 296 9.47 3.61 38.10
CA ARG A 296 9.89 2.57 39.06
C ARG A 296 11.40 2.63 39.26
N SER A 297 11.88 2.79 40.48
CA SER A 297 13.29 2.65 40.82
C SER A 297 13.75 1.19 40.76
N GLY A 298 15.06 0.95 40.90
CA GLY A 298 15.66 -0.38 40.96
C GLY A 298 16.36 -0.82 39.67
N THR A 299 16.98 -1.99 39.75
CA THR A 299 17.68 -2.65 38.65
C THR A 299 16.71 -3.07 37.54
N LEU A 300 17.23 -3.37 36.35
CA LEU A 300 16.41 -3.87 35.23
C LEU A 300 15.67 -5.17 35.61
N ASP A 301 16.34 -6.08 36.33
CA ASP A 301 15.76 -7.37 36.72
C ASP A 301 14.66 -7.21 37.78
N GLU A 302 14.82 -6.29 38.73
CA GLU A 302 13.77 -5.93 39.69
C GLU A 302 12.54 -5.38 38.98
N ARG A 303 12.73 -4.43 38.05
CA ARG A 303 11.63 -3.83 37.27
C ARG A 303 10.93 -4.85 36.38
N ARG A 304 11.69 -5.74 35.74
CA ARG A 304 11.17 -6.83 34.89
C ARG A 304 10.38 -7.86 35.72
N THR A 305 10.88 -8.24 36.89
CA THR A 305 10.19 -9.16 37.80
C THR A 305 8.88 -8.53 38.29
N ALA A 306 8.92 -7.27 38.72
CA ALA A 306 7.73 -6.56 39.16
C ALA A 306 6.67 -6.39 38.03
N LEU A 307 7.09 -6.24 36.76
CA LEU A 307 6.18 -6.26 35.62
C LEU A 307 5.55 -7.64 35.42
N LYS A 308 6.34 -8.72 35.46
CA LYS A 308 5.83 -10.10 35.35
C LYS A 308 4.82 -10.41 36.45
N ASP A 309 5.11 -10.02 37.69
CA ASP A 309 4.20 -10.21 38.81
C ASP A 309 2.91 -9.39 38.64
N SER A 310 3.00 -8.16 38.13
CA SER A 310 1.83 -7.33 37.81
C SER A 310 0.95 -8.01 36.74
N VAL A 311 1.56 -8.56 35.68
CA VAL A 311 0.85 -9.28 34.61
C VAL A 311 0.19 -10.56 35.15
N ARG A 312 0.91 -11.36 35.93
CA ARG A 312 0.37 -12.60 36.54
C ARG A 312 -0.81 -12.30 37.45
N THR A 313 -0.66 -11.32 38.35
CA THR A 313 -1.71 -10.91 39.29
C THR A 313 -2.94 -10.41 38.54
N ALA A 314 -2.76 -9.56 37.53
CA ALA A 314 -3.85 -9.07 36.71
C ALA A 314 -4.56 -10.21 35.95
N SER A 315 -3.85 -11.23 35.48
CA SER A 315 -4.46 -12.40 34.83
C SER A 315 -5.37 -13.17 35.78
N GLN A 316 -4.90 -13.45 37.00
CA GLN A 316 -5.67 -14.15 38.03
C GLN A 316 -6.91 -13.34 38.45
N GLN A 317 -6.75 -12.03 38.66
CA GLN A 317 -7.86 -11.14 38.97
C GLN A 317 -8.87 -11.08 37.82
N ARG A 318 -8.42 -11.06 36.57
CA ARG A 318 -9.28 -11.07 35.39
C ARG A 318 -10.09 -12.35 35.28
N GLU A 319 -9.48 -13.51 35.48
CA GLU A 319 -10.17 -14.82 35.46
C GLU A 319 -11.26 -14.88 36.54
N ARG A 320 -10.92 -14.48 37.78
CA ARG A 320 -11.90 -14.41 38.88
C ARG A 320 -13.04 -13.44 38.56
N ALA A 321 -12.71 -12.23 38.10
CA ALA A 321 -13.68 -11.19 37.77
C ALA A 321 -14.60 -11.60 36.60
N ALA A 322 -14.05 -12.26 35.57
CA ALA A 322 -14.83 -12.82 34.47
C ALA A 322 -15.82 -13.88 34.94
N ALA A 323 -15.39 -14.77 35.85
CA ALA A 323 -16.26 -15.80 36.42
C ALA A 323 -17.43 -15.17 37.21
N LEU A 324 -17.15 -14.17 38.05
CA LEU A 324 -18.16 -13.44 38.84
C LEU A 324 -19.24 -12.78 37.97
N CYS A 325 -18.88 -12.28 36.79
CA CYS A 325 -19.80 -11.56 35.91
C CYS A 325 -20.39 -12.38 34.77
N SER A 326 -20.07 -13.66 34.65
CA SER A 326 -20.48 -14.53 33.53
C SER A 326 -22.00 -14.47 33.25
N THR A 327 -22.83 -14.61 34.29
CA THR A 327 -24.30 -14.55 34.18
C THR A 327 -24.79 -13.16 33.72
N HIS A 328 -24.11 -12.11 34.17
CA HIS A 328 -24.42 -10.74 33.76
C HIS A 328 -24.04 -10.48 32.30
N LEU A 329 -22.94 -11.04 31.81
CA LEU A 329 -22.54 -10.95 30.40
C LEU A 329 -23.55 -11.62 29.48
N ASP A 330 -24.09 -12.78 29.86
CA ASP A 330 -25.16 -13.43 29.11
C ASP A 330 -26.42 -12.58 29.05
N THR A 331 -26.72 -11.86 30.15
CA THR A 331 -27.84 -10.91 30.20
C THR A 331 -27.60 -9.73 29.26
N LEU A 332 -26.38 -9.16 29.26
CA LEU A 332 -25.98 -8.10 28.33
C LEU A 332 -26.12 -8.53 26.87
N LYS A 333 -25.59 -9.71 26.53
CA LYS A 333 -25.67 -10.27 25.18
C LYS A 333 -27.11 -10.38 24.72
N LYS A 334 -27.97 -11.04 25.52
CA LYS A 334 -29.40 -11.21 25.21
C LYS A 334 -30.13 -9.87 25.08
N ALA A 335 -29.77 -8.88 25.90
CA ALA A 335 -30.37 -7.55 25.82
C ALA A 335 -30.02 -6.84 24.51
N VAL A 336 -28.76 -6.89 24.08
CA VAL A 336 -28.31 -6.31 22.80
C VAL A 336 -28.91 -7.06 21.61
N GLU A 337 -28.97 -8.40 21.66
CA GLU A 337 -29.66 -9.21 20.65
C GLU A 337 -31.15 -8.86 20.54
N LYS A 338 -31.82 -8.67 21.68
CA LYS A 338 -33.22 -8.24 21.72
C LYS A 338 -33.39 -6.82 21.16
N ALA A 339 -32.46 -5.91 21.44
CA ALA A 339 -32.46 -4.56 20.89
C ALA A 339 -32.31 -4.59 19.37
N GLY A 340 -31.36 -5.37 18.84
CA GLY A 340 -31.20 -5.61 17.42
C GLY A 340 -32.44 -6.23 16.77
N ALA A 341 -33.02 -7.26 17.38
CA ALA A 341 -34.23 -7.89 16.89
C ALA A 341 -35.42 -6.91 16.80
N SER A 342 -35.52 -5.97 17.75
CA SER A 342 -36.60 -4.97 17.77
C SER A 342 -36.57 -3.99 16.59
N VAL A 343 -35.44 -3.86 15.90
CA VAL A 343 -35.26 -2.95 14.76
C VAL A 343 -35.19 -3.67 13.41
N LEU A 344 -35.22 -5.00 13.36
CA LEU A 344 -35.25 -5.77 12.11
C LEU A 344 -36.48 -5.44 11.23
N SER A 345 -37.55 -4.94 11.84
CA SER A 345 -38.75 -4.47 11.13
C SER A 345 -38.55 -3.10 10.45
N TRP A 346 -37.44 -2.42 10.70
CA TRP A 346 -37.17 -1.12 10.08
C TRP A 346 -36.82 -1.32 8.59
N PRO A 347 -37.28 -0.43 7.70
CA PRO A 347 -37.00 -0.58 6.28
C PRO A 347 -35.51 -0.38 6.02
N LYS A 348 -34.94 -1.19 5.12
CA LYS A 348 -33.57 -1.03 4.58
C LYS A 348 -32.49 -0.91 5.67
N VAL A 349 -32.54 -1.78 6.67
CA VAL A 349 -31.46 -1.92 7.65
C VAL A 349 -30.92 -3.33 7.65
N GLU A 350 -29.63 -3.45 7.92
CA GLU A 350 -29.00 -4.70 8.37
C GLU A 350 -28.58 -4.53 9.83
N VAL A 351 -28.62 -5.63 10.58
CA VAL A 351 -28.34 -5.63 12.01
C VAL A 351 -27.32 -6.69 12.32
N GLU A 352 -26.24 -6.28 12.98
CA GLU A 352 -25.19 -7.17 13.44
C GLU A 352 -24.90 -6.94 14.92
N VAL A 353 -24.60 -8.03 15.64
CA VAL A 353 -24.26 -7.99 17.06
C VAL A 353 -22.84 -8.48 17.25
N HIS A 354 -22.03 -7.66 17.90
CA HIS A 354 -20.60 -7.88 18.08
C HIS A 354 -20.22 -7.82 19.56
N LYS A 355 -19.25 -8.64 19.98
CA LYS A 355 -18.60 -8.47 21.28
C LYS A 355 -17.67 -7.26 21.19
N ASN A 356 -17.94 -6.21 21.97
CA ASN A 356 -17.20 -4.95 21.89
C ASN A 356 -17.38 -4.11 23.16
N THR A 357 -16.37 -3.32 23.54
CA THR A 357 -16.37 -2.44 24.72
C THR A 357 -16.57 -0.96 24.38
N ALA A 358 -17.08 -0.63 23.19
CA ALA A 358 -17.27 0.74 22.70
C ALA A 358 -18.15 1.63 23.61
N ALA A 359 -18.96 1.04 24.50
CA ALA A 359 -19.69 1.80 25.50
C ALA A 359 -18.77 2.45 26.55
N ILE A 360 -17.59 1.88 26.81
CA ILE A 360 -16.61 2.38 27.78
C ILE A 360 -15.83 3.57 27.19
N PRO A 361 -15.88 4.76 27.82
CA PRO A 361 -15.05 5.91 27.43
C PRO A 361 -13.55 5.56 27.45
N ASP A 362 -12.78 6.09 26.50
CA ASP A 362 -11.36 5.73 26.34
C ASP A 362 -10.51 6.02 27.59
N ASN A 363 -10.82 7.11 28.31
CA ASN A 363 -10.13 7.48 29.56
C ASN A 363 -10.46 6.56 30.75
N GLN A 364 -11.47 5.69 30.61
CA GLN A 364 -11.93 4.75 31.64
C GLN A 364 -11.67 3.29 31.26
N ARG A 365 -11.03 3.00 30.12
CA ARG A 365 -10.69 1.62 29.74
C ARG A 365 -9.56 1.07 30.60
N SER A 366 -9.54 -0.27 30.71
CA SER A 366 -8.47 -0.96 31.43
C SER A 366 -7.09 -0.59 30.89
N ARG A 367 -6.16 -0.27 31.79
CA ARG A 367 -4.76 0.00 31.46
C ARG A 367 -3.95 -1.30 31.51
N ALA A 368 -2.77 -1.28 30.89
CA ALA A 368 -1.86 -2.42 30.97
C ALA A 368 -1.46 -2.71 32.44
N PRO A 369 -1.27 -3.98 32.84
CA PRO A 369 -0.88 -4.31 34.20
C PRO A 369 0.38 -3.58 34.66
N GLY A 370 0.34 -3.00 35.85
CA GLY A 370 1.46 -2.27 36.45
C GLY A 370 1.56 -0.80 36.04
N VAL A 371 0.70 -0.32 35.13
CA VAL A 371 0.53 1.12 34.84
C VAL A 371 -0.35 1.77 35.92
N PRO A 372 0.06 2.90 36.52
CA PRO A 372 -0.77 3.61 37.49
C PRO A 372 -2.13 4.02 36.93
N GLY A 373 -3.16 4.01 37.77
CA GLY A 373 -4.53 4.36 37.40
C GLY A 373 -5.54 3.51 38.18
N GLU A 374 -6.80 3.66 37.82
CA GLU A 374 -7.88 2.84 38.35
C GLU A 374 -7.66 1.35 37.99
N GLN A 375 -7.87 0.46 38.94
CA GLN A 375 -7.75 -0.98 38.73
C GLN A 375 -9.06 -1.55 38.19
N ILE A 376 -9.05 -1.91 36.91
CA ILE A 376 -10.14 -2.61 36.24
C ILE A 376 -9.68 -4.05 36.00
N TYR A 377 -10.27 -5.01 36.72
CA TYR A 377 -9.87 -6.42 36.65
C TYR A 377 -10.41 -7.11 35.40
N PHE A 378 -11.59 -6.72 34.96
CA PHE A 378 -12.22 -7.29 33.78
C PHE A 378 -13.12 -6.24 33.11
N GLU A 379 -13.15 -6.23 31.79
CA GLU A 379 -14.11 -5.45 31.03
C GLU A 379 -14.60 -6.24 29.82
N SER A 380 -15.89 -6.16 29.52
CA SER A 380 -16.50 -6.82 28.36
C SER A 380 -17.82 -6.14 28.05
N GLY A 381 -18.24 -6.23 26.80
CA GLY A 381 -19.49 -5.64 26.36
C GLY A 381 -19.97 -6.23 25.04
N TYR A 382 -21.13 -5.75 24.63
CA TYR A 382 -21.75 -6.09 23.36
C TYR A 382 -22.27 -4.80 22.72
N MET A 383 -22.24 -4.76 21.40
CA MET A 383 -22.85 -3.70 20.62
C MET A 383 -23.72 -4.27 19.51
N CYS A 384 -24.82 -3.59 19.23
CA CYS A 384 -25.67 -3.79 18.09
C CYS A 384 -25.38 -2.66 17.10
N VAL A 385 -25.01 -3.03 15.88
CA VAL A 385 -24.77 -2.13 14.76
C VAL A 385 -25.95 -2.24 13.81
N ILE A 386 -26.63 -1.12 13.58
CA ILE A 386 -27.82 -1.02 12.73
C ILE A 386 -27.40 -0.18 11.52
N GLU A 387 -27.07 -0.86 10.44
CA GLU A 387 -26.50 -0.26 9.25
C GLU A 387 -27.57 0.01 8.20
N ASN A 388 -27.59 1.22 7.65
CA ASN A 388 -28.47 1.55 6.53
C ASN A 388 -28.05 0.80 5.26
N VAL A 389 -29.01 0.41 4.42
CA VAL A 389 -28.76 -0.18 3.10
C VAL A 389 -29.04 0.87 2.01
N PRO A 390 -28.07 1.17 1.12
CA PRO A 390 -26.75 0.53 0.98
C PRO A 390 -25.77 0.87 2.12
N LYS A 391 -24.90 -0.10 2.43
CA LYS A 391 -23.90 -0.05 3.51
C LYS A 391 -22.97 1.16 3.41
N HIS A 392 -22.30 1.48 4.51
CA HIS A 392 -21.32 2.57 4.63
C HIS A 392 -21.86 3.98 4.34
N THR A 393 -23.13 4.22 4.71
CA THR A 393 -23.77 5.54 4.55
C THR A 393 -24.12 6.15 5.90
N HIS A 394 -24.88 5.41 6.71
CA HIS A 394 -25.29 5.83 8.03
C HIS A 394 -25.51 4.63 8.94
N THR A 395 -25.07 4.74 10.19
CA THR A 395 -25.10 3.64 11.16
C THR A 395 -25.65 4.14 12.49
N LEU A 396 -26.52 3.37 13.13
CA LEU A 396 -26.95 3.57 14.51
C LEU A 396 -26.36 2.46 15.37
N VAL A 397 -25.68 2.82 16.44
CA VAL A 397 -24.99 1.88 17.33
C VAL A 397 -25.60 1.99 18.72
N ALA A 398 -26.05 0.86 19.26
CA ALA A 398 -26.41 0.71 20.66
C ALA A 398 -25.41 -0.24 21.32
N ALA A 399 -24.69 0.23 22.33
CA ALA A 399 -23.68 -0.56 23.01
C ALA A 399 -23.86 -0.52 24.51
N ILE A 400 -23.53 -1.65 25.15
CA ILE A 400 -23.51 -1.80 26.60
C ILE A 400 -22.26 -2.58 27.00
N ALA A 401 -21.59 -2.13 28.04
CA ALA A 401 -20.40 -2.77 28.55
C ALA A 401 -20.38 -2.73 30.07
N MET A 402 -19.61 -3.62 30.67
CA MET A 402 -19.40 -3.65 32.10
C MET A 402 -17.92 -3.80 32.43
N GLN A 403 -17.54 -3.26 33.58
CA GLN A 403 -16.21 -3.32 34.16
C GLN A 403 -16.33 -3.85 35.59
N VAL A 404 -15.40 -4.73 35.97
CA VAL A 404 -15.22 -5.18 37.36
C VAL A 404 -14.08 -4.37 37.95
N LEU A 405 -14.40 -3.55 38.94
CA LEU A 405 -13.46 -2.69 39.64
C LEU A 405 -12.94 -3.38 40.91
N ASN A 406 -12.06 -2.68 41.64
CA ASN A 406 -11.64 -3.12 42.97
C ASN A 406 -12.82 -3.18 43.96
N GLY A 407 -12.75 -4.09 44.93
CA GLY A 407 -13.76 -4.24 45.97
C GLY A 407 -15.10 -4.79 45.48
N ASP A 408 -15.11 -5.63 44.45
CA ASP A 408 -16.30 -6.26 43.87
C ASP A 408 -17.40 -5.23 43.46
N HIS A 409 -16.98 -4.07 42.96
CA HIS A 409 -17.88 -3.09 42.34
C HIS A 409 -17.95 -3.31 40.83
N ILE A 410 -19.14 -3.12 40.27
CA ILE A 410 -19.40 -3.21 38.85
C ILE A 410 -19.75 -1.82 38.31
N ARG A 411 -19.02 -1.39 37.29
CA ARG A 411 -19.37 -0.21 36.50
C ARG A 411 -20.00 -0.64 35.18
N ILE A 412 -21.20 -0.17 34.89
CA ILE A 412 -21.96 -0.51 33.68
C ILE A 412 -22.11 0.76 32.85
N HIS A 413 -21.80 0.65 31.56
CA HIS A 413 -21.86 1.74 30.59
C HIS A 413 -22.87 1.42 29.51
N GLY A 414 -23.66 2.41 29.12
CA GLY A 414 -24.59 2.35 28.00
C GLY A 414 -24.36 3.55 27.09
N VAL A 415 -24.42 3.32 25.78
CA VAL A 415 -24.36 4.40 24.80
C VAL A 415 -25.26 4.06 23.61
N VAL A 416 -25.94 5.09 23.08
CA VAL A 416 -26.57 5.06 21.77
C VAL A 416 -26.01 6.22 20.97
N LYS A 417 -25.48 5.95 19.77
CA LYS A 417 -24.86 6.95 18.90
C LYS A 417 -25.16 6.68 17.44
N THR A 418 -25.11 7.72 16.63
CA THR A 418 -25.19 7.63 15.17
C THR A 418 -23.83 7.95 14.55
N GLU A 419 -23.49 7.27 13.45
CA GLU A 419 -22.27 7.48 12.69
C GLU A 419 -22.61 7.80 11.24
N HIS A 420 -22.05 8.87 10.70
CA HIS A 420 -22.19 9.24 9.30
C HIS A 420 -20.84 9.10 8.59
N TRP A 421 -20.83 8.30 7.54
CA TRP A 421 -19.62 8.00 6.79
C TRP A 421 -19.28 9.18 5.89
N LYS A 422 -18.09 9.75 6.06
CA LYS A 422 -17.55 10.79 5.16
C LYS A 422 -16.18 10.36 4.62
N PRO A 423 -15.79 10.80 3.41
CA PRO A 423 -14.47 10.48 2.83
C PRO A 423 -13.28 10.89 3.70
N ASN A 424 -13.46 11.88 4.58
CA ASN A 424 -12.40 12.44 5.44
C ASN A 424 -12.49 11.96 6.90
N GLY A 425 -13.32 10.95 7.18
CA GLY A 425 -13.52 10.39 8.52
C GLY A 425 -14.98 10.42 8.96
N ASN A 426 -15.37 9.46 9.78
CA ASN A 426 -16.75 9.31 10.22
C ASN A 426 -17.12 10.39 11.24
N GLU A 427 -18.30 10.98 11.09
CA GLU A 427 -18.87 11.89 12.07
C GLU A 427 -19.70 11.10 13.07
N HIS A 428 -19.40 11.24 14.36
CA HIS A 428 -20.08 10.54 15.45
C HIS A 428 -20.95 11.53 16.25
N VAL A 429 -22.21 11.17 16.47
CA VAL A 429 -23.13 11.94 17.33
C VAL A 429 -23.71 11.03 18.39
N GLU A 430 -23.38 11.29 19.66
CA GLU A 430 -23.96 10.58 20.80
C GLU A 430 -25.39 11.06 21.03
N GLN A 431 -26.34 10.12 21.02
CA GLN A 431 -27.75 10.37 21.31
C GLN A 431 -28.02 10.26 22.82
N TRP A 432 -27.29 9.36 23.48
CA TRP A 432 -27.40 9.12 24.91
C TRP A 432 -26.17 8.36 25.42
N ARG A 433 -25.81 8.63 26.67
CA ARG A 433 -24.78 7.93 27.42
C ARG A 433 -25.16 7.91 28.89
N GLU A 434 -24.95 6.78 29.54
CA GLU A 434 -25.11 6.68 30.99
C GLU A 434 -24.16 5.65 31.59
N THR A 435 -23.81 5.87 32.85
CA THR A 435 -22.92 5.00 33.62
C THR A 435 -23.51 4.77 35.01
N TYR A 436 -23.53 3.51 35.45
CA TYR A 436 -23.84 3.13 36.83
C TYR A 436 -22.61 2.49 37.45
N GLU A 437 -22.32 2.80 38.70
CA GLU A 437 -21.32 2.10 39.50
C GLU A 437 -22.00 1.59 40.76
N VAL A 438 -22.06 0.26 40.91
CA VAL A 438 -22.85 -0.39 41.95
C VAL A 438 -22.07 -1.58 42.55
N PRO A 439 -22.36 -1.98 43.80
CA PRO A 439 -21.86 -3.24 44.34
C PRO A 439 -22.31 -4.43 43.49
N LEU A 440 -21.53 -5.52 43.46
CA LEU A 440 -21.86 -6.73 42.68
C LEU A 440 -23.30 -7.23 42.92
N THR A 441 -23.80 -7.14 44.15
CA THR A 441 -25.16 -7.56 44.55
C THR A 441 -26.29 -6.77 43.89
N GLU A 442 -26.03 -5.53 43.47
CA GLU A 442 -27.01 -4.64 42.85
C GLU A 442 -26.91 -4.61 41.31
N THR A 443 -25.94 -5.34 40.75
CA THR A 443 -25.62 -5.36 39.32
C THR A 443 -26.84 -5.71 38.46
N ALA A 444 -27.66 -6.68 38.86
CA ALA A 444 -28.85 -7.08 38.11
C ALA A 444 -29.88 -5.94 37.98
N THR A 445 -30.09 -5.16 39.04
CA THR A 445 -31.01 -4.02 39.06
C THR A 445 -30.49 -2.87 38.20
N ALA A 446 -29.20 -2.55 38.31
CA ALA A 446 -28.57 -1.52 37.49
C ALA A 446 -28.57 -1.90 35.99
N LEU A 447 -28.29 -3.17 35.68
CA LEU A 447 -28.40 -3.73 34.33
C LEU A 447 -29.82 -3.56 33.77
N GLY A 448 -30.85 -3.92 34.54
CA GLY A 448 -32.24 -3.76 34.11
C GLY A 448 -32.59 -2.31 33.76
N SER A 449 -32.12 -1.37 34.58
CA SER A 449 -32.32 0.08 34.37
C SER A 449 -31.66 0.56 33.09
N ILE A 450 -30.37 0.26 32.88
CA ILE A 450 -29.63 0.74 31.71
C ILE A 450 -30.11 0.09 30.40
N ILE A 451 -30.49 -1.19 30.43
CA ILE A 451 -31.04 -1.91 29.27
C ILE A 451 -32.36 -1.26 28.83
N THR A 452 -33.22 -0.93 29.79
CA THR A 452 -34.50 -0.25 29.51
C THR A 452 -34.25 1.09 28.81
N LYS A 453 -33.33 1.90 29.33
CA LYS A 453 -32.96 3.20 28.74
C LYS A 453 -32.35 3.08 27.34
N ILE A 454 -31.52 2.06 27.09
CA ILE A 454 -31.00 1.78 25.74
C ILE A 454 -32.16 1.51 24.77
N HIS A 455 -33.10 0.63 25.16
CA HIS A 455 -34.25 0.32 24.31
C HIS A 455 -35.12 1.53 24.03
N ASP A 456 -35.39 2.35 25.04
CA ASP A 456 -36.22 3.55 24.90
C ASP A 456 -35.53 4.60 24.03
N THR A 457 -34.23 4.81 24.24
CA THR A 457 -33.44 5.73 23.41
C THR A 457 -33.38 5.24 21.96
N LEU A 458 -33.18 3.94 21.74
CA LEU A 458 -33.12 3.36 20.40
C LEU A 458 -34.43 3.58 19.64
N LYS A 459 -35.58 3.39 20.31
CA LYS A 459 -36.91 3.71 19.75
C LYS A 459 -37.05 5.19 19.44
N ALA A 460 -36.64 6.07 20.36
CA ALA A 460 -36.70 7.53 20.17
C ALA A 460 -35.80 8.01 19.02
N SER A 461 -34.67 7.34 18.81
CA SER A 461 -33.67 7.68 17.77
C SER A 461 -34.14 7.32 16.35
N ARG A 462 -35.20 6.50 16.22
CA ARG A 462 -35.70 6.05 14.92
C ARG A 462 -36.02 7.20 13.97
N SER A 463 -36.77 8.20 14.45
CA SER A 463 -37.19 9.30 13.59
C SER A 463 -36.02 10.12 13.05
N ASP A 464 -34.99 10.34 13.86
CA ASP A 464 -33.77 11.06 13.44
C ASP A 464 -32.94 10.21 12.47
N PHE A 465 -32.79 8.91 12.76
CA PHE A 465 -32.12 7.96 11.89
C PHE A 465 -32.79 7.87 10.50
N ASP A 466 -34.12 7.73 10.46
CA ASP A 466 -34.92 7.70 9.23
C ASP A 466 -34.83 9.02 8.45
N LYS A 467 -34.82 10.17 9.15
CA LYS A 467 -34.64 11.48 8.52
C LYS A 467 -33.26 11.62 7.87
N LYS A 468 -32.19 11.25 8.59
CA LYS A 468 -30.81 11.37 8.11
C LYS A 468 -30.50 10.47 6.91
N ARG A 469 -31.16 9.32 6.79
CA ARG A 469 -31.03 8.42 5.63
C ARG A 469 -32.04 8.69 4.51
N GLY A 470 -32.78 9.80 4.58
CA GLY A 470 -33.69 10.24 3.50
C GLY A 470 -34.99 9.45 3.39
N LEU A 471 -35.44 8.78 4.45
CA LEU A 471 -36.65 7.96 4.48
C LEU A 471 -37.86 8.65 5.14
N GLN A 472 -37.88 9.97 5.30
CA GLN A 472 -39.08 10.65 5.79
C GLN A 472 -40.30 10.22 4.98
N SER A 473 -41.33 9.73 5.67
CA SER A 473 -42.60 9.39 5.04
C SER A 473 -43.10 10.63 4.32
N LYS A 474 -43.40 10.47 3.03
CA LYS A 474 -44.47 11.24 2.40
C LYS A 474 -45.75 10.87 3.15
N THR A 475 -45.97 11.41 4.34
CA THR A 475 -47.24 11.28 5.04
C THR A 475 -48.20 12.23 4.35
N SER A 476 -49.00 11.63 3.47
CA SER A 476 -50.41 11.90 3.18
C SER A 476 -50.87 13.34 3.33
N THR A 477 -51.02 14.01 2.18
CA THR A 477 -52.12 14.96 1.98
C THR A 477 -53.43 14.19 1.83
#